data_AF-A0A958KAG5-F1
#
_entry.id   AF-A0A958KAG5-F1
#
_cell.length_a   1.000
_cell.length_b   1.000
_cell.length_c   1.000
_cell.angle_alpha   90.00
_cell.angle_beta   90.00
_cell.angle_gamma   90.00
#
_symmetry.space_group_name_H-M   'P 1'
#
loop_
_entity.id
_entity.type
_entity.pdbx_description
1 polymer ?
#
loop_
_entity_poly.entity_id
_entity_poly.type
_entity_poly.pdbx_seq_one_letter_code
_entity_poly.pdbx_strand_id
1 'polypeptide(L)'
;MEYYSPEKPKLHCAHLLWVVRFKVITILISLSIGLASLNPTICRADTVELTLNISKKSVQFEGKSVEALCINDSIPAPTLRFTEGDDLIIHVKNNLSENSSIHWHGILLPNEMDGVPYMTYPPIKPGETFTYRFTLRQSGTYWYHSHSGLQEQRGLYGAFIIEPKVKSSNDLIEDHVVVLSDWTNELPETVMHTLKRGSDWYSIKKRSAQSILGAINSSMLGDYFKRELSRMPAMDISDVAYDSFLINGSDTTTLPIEDNREIRLRIINGSASTFFYTEYSAGKMQVIS
;
A
#
# COMPACT_ATOMS: atom_id res chain seq x y z
N MET A 1 48.08 24.10 -44.70
CA MET A 1 48.03 25.12 -43.65
C MET A 1 48.17 24.36 -42.33
N GLU A 2 49.38 24.07 -41.85
CA GLU A 2 50.31 25.00 -41.17
C GLU A 2 49.64 25.69 -39.99
N TYR A 3 50.17 25.79 -38.77
CA TYR A 3 51.41 25.38 -38.07
C TYR A 3 51.05 25.69 -36.57
N TYR A 4 51.61 25.10 -35.51
CA TYR A 4 52.96 25.36 -35.00
C TYR A 4 53.14 24.59 -33.67
N SER A 5 54.34 24.07 -33.46
CA SER A 5 54.85 23.41 -32.24
C SER A 5 55.94 24.31 -31.60
N PRO A 6 56.82 23.86 -30.69
CA PRO A 6 56.78 24.05 -29.24
C PRO A 6 57.92 24.94 -28.71
N GLU A 7 57.89 25.36 -27.43
CA GLU A 7 59.13 25.66 -26.67
C GLU A 7 59.02 25.31 -25.17
N LYS A 8 59.98 24.50 -24.72
CA LYS A 8 60.63 24.53 -23.38
C LYS A 8 62.12 24.91 -23.66
N PRO A 9 63.03 25.17 -22.68
CA PRO A 9 62.97 25.07 -21.21
C PRO A 9 63.66 26.25 -20.45
N LYS A 10 63.71 26.21 -19.11
CA LYS A 10 64.96 26.39 -18.33
C LYS A 10 64.81 25.99 -16.85
N LEU A 11 65.85 25.30 -16.37
CA LEU A 11 66.04 24.73 -15.04
C LEU A 11 66.42 25.80 -13.99
N HIS A 12 66.18 25.49 -12.71
CA HIS A 12 67.08 25.84 -11.61
C HIS A 12 67.16 24.69 -10.58
N CYS A 13 68.39 24.41 -10.16
CA CYS A 13 68.81 23.39 -9.21
C CYS A 13 68.34 23.64 -7.78
N ALA A 14 68.05 22.56 -7.05
CA ALA A 14 68.36 22.47 -5.62
C ALA A 14 68.77 21.03 -5.30
N HIS A 15 70.01 20.87 -4.83
CA HIS A 15 70.57 19.61 -4.33
C HIS A 15 70.00 19.30 -2.95
N LEU A 16 69.58 18.05 -2.73
CA LEU A 16 69.49 17.46 -1.40
C LEU A 16 70.01 16.02 -1.45
N LEU A 17 71.18 15.81 -0.84
CA LEU A 17 71.80 14.51 -0.59
C LEU A 17 71.07 13.80 0.55
N TRP A 18 70.68 12.53 0.38
CA TRP A 18 70.56 11.58 1.49
C TRP A 18 71.02 10.18 1.08
N VAL A 19 71.83 9.59 1.96
CA VAL A 19 72.56 8.33 1.84
C VAL A 19 71.61 7.15 2.03
N VAL A 20 71.65 6.16 1.13
CA VAL A 20 70.91 4.90 1.24
C VAL A 20 71.68 3.92 2.14
N ARG A 21 71.09 3.54 3.28
CA ARG A 21 71.53 2.38 4.08
C ARG A 21 70.56 1.22 3.83
N PHE A 22 71.07 0.11 3.31
CA PHE A 22 70.33 -1.15 3.21
C PHE A 22 70.25 -1.84 4.57
N LYS A 23 69.04 -2.17 5.02
CA LYS A 23 68.78 -3.15 6.09
C LYS A 23 68.02 -4.32 5.46
N VAL A 24 68.65 -5.49 5.45
CA VAL A 24 68.00 -6.76 5.11
C VAL A 24 67.16 -7.19 6.31
N ILE A 25 65.83 -7.25 6.15
CA ILE A 25 64.91 -7.80 7.14
C ILE A 25 64.39 -9.13 6.60
N THR A 26 64.80 -10.22 7.24
CA THR A 26 64.27 -11.56 7.01
C THR A 26 62.87 -11.64 7.62
N ILE A 27 61.82 -11.74 6.79
CA ILE A 27 60.44 -11.94 7.24
C ILE A 27 60.11 -13.43 7.15
N LEU A 28 59.94 -14.06 8.32
CA LEU A 28 59.38 -15.40 8.50
C LEU A 28 57.89 -15.38 8.12
N ILE A 29 57.50 -16.23 7.16
CA ILE A 29 56.10 -16.44 6.79
C ILE A 29 55.51 -17.48 7.74
N SER A 30 54.71 -17.03 8.71
CA SER A 30 53.82 -17.88 9.50
C SER A 30 52.53 -18.13 8.71
N LEU A 31 52.31 -19.37 8.28
CA LEU A 31 51.10 -19.81 7.60
C LEU A 31 49.97 -19.99 8.62
N SER A 32 49.19 -18.93 8.84
CA SER A 32 47.97 -19.00 9.65
C SER A 32 46.82 -19.49 8.76
N ILE A 33 46.44 -20.76 8.89
CA ILE A 33 45.18 -21.27 8.34
C ILE A 33 44.05 -20.63 9.16
N GLY A 34 43.50 -19.51 8.67
CA GLY A 34 42.28 -18.93 9.22
C GLY A 34 41.11 -19.84 8.88
N LEU A 35 40.61 -20.59 9.86
CA LEU A 35 39.25 -21.13 9.79
C LEU A 35 38.32 -19.91 9.76
N ALA A 36 37.80 -19.58 8.57
CA ALA A 36 36.65 -18.71 8.47
C ALA A 36 35.48 -19.41 9.15
N SER A 37 35.17 -19.00 10.38
CA SER A 37 33.92 -19.37 11.03
C SER A 37 32.79 -18.75 10.22
N LEU A 38 32.22 -19.55 9.31
CA LEU A 38 30.88 -19.34 8.80
C LEU A 38 29.96 -19.39 10.02
N ASN A 39 29.70 -18.24 10.63
CA ASN A 39 28.56 -18.10 11.51
C ASN A 39 27.35 -18.14 10.58
N PRO A 40 26.58 -19.25 10.50
CA PRO A 40 25.28 -19.13 9.87
C PRO A 40 24.54 -18.07 10.67
N THR A 41 24.18 -16.97 10.04
CA THR A 41 23.18 -16.06 10.61
C THR A 41 21.92 -16.91 10.71
N ILE A 42 21.69 -17.49 11.89
CA ILE A 42 20.44 -18.16 12.21
C ILE A 42 19.42 -17.02 12.23
N CYS A 43 18.81 -16.76 11.06
CA CYS A 43 17.67 -15.89 10.93
C CYS A 43 16.50 -16.66 11.53
N ARG A 44 16.39 -16.52 12.85
CA ARG A 44 15.35 -17.08 13.70
C ARG A 44 14.02 -16.51 13.24
N ALA A 45 13.00 -17.37 13.14
CA ALA A 45 11.62 -16.90 13.03
C ALA A 45 11.33 -16.11 14.30
N ASP A 46 11.10 -14.81 14.16
CA ASP A 46 10.73 -13.96 15.30
C ASP A 46 9.22 -14.09 15.52
N THR A 47 8.82 -14.29 16.78
CA THR A 47 7.42 -14.20 17.16
C THR A 47 7.09 -12.72 17.32
N VAL A 48 6.20 -12.20 16.47
CA VAL A 48 5.78 -10.80 16.50
C VAL A 48 4.36 -10.72 17.05
N GLU A 49 4.22 -10.03 18.18
CA GLU A 49 2.94 -9.87 18.87
C GLU A 49 2.50 -8.41 18.88
N LEU A 50 1.26 -8.13 18.48
CA LEU A 50 0.70 -6.78 18.46
C LEU A 50 -0.81 -6.76 18.69
N THR A 51 -1.33 -5.58 19.01
CA THR A 51 -2.77 -5.36 19.22
C THR A 51 -3.31 -4.31 18.25
N LEU A 52 -4.44 -4.64 17.63
CA LEU A 52 -5.24 -3.76 16.77
C LEU A 52 -6.56 -3.45 17.47
N ASN A 53 -6.84 -2.16 17.67
CA ASN A 53 -8.08 -1.70 18.29
C ASN A 53 -9.00 -1.14 17.23
N ILE A 54 -10.10 -1.82 16.97
CA ILE A 54 -11.18 -1.31 16.11
C ILE A 54 -12.00 -0.33 16.94
N SER A 55 -12.18 0.89 16.43
CA SER A 55 -12.92 1.96 17.09
C SER A 55 -13.60 2.88 16.07
N LYS A 56 -14.48 3.74 16.56
CA LYS A 56 -15.10 4.83 15.78
C LYS A 56 -14.25 6.08 15.88
N LYS A 57 -14.17 6.84 14.79
CA LYS A 57 -13.50 8.14 14.75
C LYS A 57 -14.31 9.12 13.91
N SER A 58 -14.40 10.37 14.36
CA SER A 58 -14.94 11.44 13.53
C SER A 58 -13.89 11.89 12.52
N VAL A 59 -14.25 11.89 11.24
CA VAL A 59 -13.42 12.37 10.13
C VAL A 59 -14.10 13.52 9.43
N GLN A 60 -13.31 14.35 8.75
CA GLN A 60 -13.81 15.47 7.95
C GLN A 60 -13.21 15.39 6.55
N PHE A 61 -13.79 14.53 5.72
CA PHE A 61 -13.50 14.52 4.29
C PHE A 61 -14.54 15.42 3.60
N GLU A 62 -14.09 16.32 2.73
CA GLU A 62 -14.96 17.30 2.03
C GLU A 62 -15.79 18.20 2.97
N GLY A 63 -15.20 18.59 4.11
CA GLY A 63 -15.79 19.59 5.01
C GLY A 63 -17.01 19.14 5.80
N LYS A 64 -17.39 17.85 5.74
CA LYS A 64 -18.47 17.28 6.56
C LYS A 64 -17.89 16.34 7.61
N SER A 65 -18.29 16.55 8.87
CA SER A 65 -17.96 15.64 9.96
C SER A 65 -18.84 14.39 9.87
N VAL A 66 -18.21 13.23 9.65
CA VAL A 66 -18.86 11.92 9.54
C VAL A 66 -18.17 10.92 10.47
N GLU A 67 -18.94 9.98 11.01
CA GLU A 67 -18.40 8.88 11.82
C GLU A 67 -17.83 7.77 10.93
N ALA A 68 -16.52 7.62 10.98
CA ALA A 68 -15.77 6.55 10.34
C ALA A 68 -15.43 5.43 11.34
N LEU A 69 -14.96 4.32 10.79
CA LEU A 69 -14.34 3.23 11.54
C LEU A 69 -12.85 3.24 11.29
N CYS A 70 -12.06 2.97 12.32
CA CYS A 70 -10.61 3.01 12.24
C CYS A 70 -9.98 1.90 13.06
N ILE A 71 -8.69 1.66 12.82
CA ILE A 71 -7.87 0.77 13.62
C ILE A 71 -6.73 1.59 14.20
N ASN A 72 -6.55 1.51 15.53
CA ASN A 72 -5.57 2.31 16.26
C ASN A 72 -5.64 3.81 15.88
N ASP A 73 -6.87 4.34 15.84
CA ASP A 73 -7.20 5.75 15.57
C ASP A 73 -6.73 6.31 14.22
N SER A 74 -6.46 5.45 13.24
CA SER A 74 -5.98 5.84 11.90
C SER A 74 -6.85 5.30 10.76
N ILE A 75 -7.00 6.09 9.69
CA ILE A 75 -7.62 5.73 8.41
C ILE A 75 -6.71 6.30 7.29
N PRO A 76 -6.09 5.46 6.45
CA PRO A 76 -6.04 4.00 6.55
C PRO A 76 -5.49 3.53 7.90
N ALA A 77 -5.82 2.30 8.27
CA ALA A 77 -5.23 1.64 9.41
C ALA A 77 -3.69 1.57 9.27
N PRO A 78 -2.94 1.42 10.38
CA PRO A 78 -1.48 1.39 10.35
C PRO A 78 -0.94 0.37 9.35
N THR A 79 0.12 0.74 8.64
CA THR A 79 0.83 -0.24 7.81
C THR A 79 1.49 -1.28 8.73
N LEU A 80 1.10 -2.53 8.56
CA LEU A 80 1.75 -3.65 9.23
C LEU A 80 2.89 -4.13 8.34
N ARG A 81 4.10 -4.23 8.90
CA ARG A 81 5.29 -4.67 8.16
C ARG A 81 6.00 -5.77 8.94
N PHE A 82 6.18 -6.91 8.30
CA PHE A 82 6.78 -8.11 8.87
C PHE A 82 7.82 -8.70 7.93
N THR A 83 8.52 -9.72 8.37
CA THR A 83 9.45 -10.51 7.56
C THR A 83 8.86 -11.89 7.28
N GLU A 84 9.12 -12.41 6.08
CA GLU A 84 8.79 -13.79 5.73
C GLU A 84 9.43 -14.76 6.75
N GLY A 85 8.60 -15.67 7.27
CA GLY A 85 8.98 -16.62 8.32
C GLY A 85 8.61 -16.16 9.73
N ASP A 86 8.14 -14.93 9.94
CA ASP A 86 7.67 -14.48 11.26
C ASP A 86 6.43 -15.29 11.72
N ASP A 87 6.38 -15.59 13.02
CA ASP A 87 5.21 -16.16 13.68
C ASP A 87 4.37 -15.04 14.29
N LEU A 88 3.22 -14.73 13.68
CA LEU A 88 2.40 -13.60 14.09
C LEU A 88 1.40 -13.99 15.17
N ILE A 89 1.25 -13.11 16.16
CA ILE A 89 0.18 -13.13 17.16
C ILE A 89 -0.50 -11.75 17.14
N ILE A 90 -1.66 -11.65 16.52
CA ILE A 90 -2.36 -10.36 16.37
C ILE A 90 -3.66 -10.39 17.17
N HIS A 91 -3.72 -9.57 18.21
CA HIS A 91 -4.93 -9.38 19.01
C HIS A 91 -5.79 -8.29 18.39
N VAL A 92 -6.96 -8.65 17.86
CA VAL A 92 -7.92 -7.69 17.32
C VAL A 92 -9.04 -7.48 18.32
N LYS A 93 -9.07 -6.29 18.92
CA LYS A 93 -10.10 -5.89 19.88
C LYS A 93 -11.19 -5.08 19.18
N ASN A 94 -12.43 -5.54 19.30
CA ASN A 94 -13.59 -4.84 18.76
C ASN A 94 -14.18 -3.89 19.82
N ASN A 95 -13.95 -2.59 19.70
CA ASN A 95 -14.58 -1.58 20.57
C ASN A 95 -15.85 -0.96 19.95
N LEU A 96 -16.39 -1.57 18.89
CA LEU A 96 -17.67 -1.15 18.28
C LEU A 96 -18.85 -1.75 19.05
N SER A 97 -20.03 -1.22 18.78
CA SER A 97 -21.32 -1.77 19.25
C SER A 97 -21.89 -2.86 18.32
N GLU A 98 -21.15 -3.22 17.27
CA GLU A 98 -21.52 -4.20 16.26
C GLU A 98 -20.41 -5.25 16.10
N ASN A 99 -20.74 -6.40 15.51
CA ASN A 99 -19.76 -7.43 15.19
C ASN A 99 -18.70 -6.91 14.21
N SER A 100 -17.46 -7.38 14.32
CA SER A 100 -16.39 -7.03 13.39
C SER A 100 -15.48 -8.22 13.09
N SER A 101 -14.54 -8.02 12.18
CA SER A 101 -13.58 -9.02 11.70
C SER A 101 -12.44 -8.33 10.99
N ILE A 102 -11.31 -9.02 10.85
CA ILE A 102 -10.23 -8.60 9.95
C ILE A 102 -9.84 -9.78 9.06
N HIS A 103 -9.96 -9.59 7.75
CA HIS A 103 -9.46 -10.50 6.73
C HIS A 103 -8.08 -10.04 6.23
N TRP A 104 -7.18 -10.99 6.03
CA TRP A 104 -5.79 -10.76 5.61
C TRP A 104 -5.67 -11.07 4.11
N HIS A 105 -5.93 -10.07 3.28
CA HIS A 105 -6.14 -10.26 1.86
C HIS A 105 -4.89 -10.80 1.16
N GLY A 106 -5.02 -12.00 0.59
CA GLY A 106 -3.96 -12.68 -0.15
C GLY A 106 -2.93 -13.40 0.73
N ILE A 107 -3.10 -13.42 2.06
CA ILE A 107 -2.19 -14.12 2.96
C ILE A 107 -2.51 -15.62 3.00
N LEU A 108 -1.49 -16.47 2.87
CA LEU A 108 -1.61 -17.91 3.02
C LEU A 108 -1.56 -18.29 4.50
N LEU A 109 -2.73 -18.60 5.08
CA LEU A 109 -2.91 -18.90 6.50
C LEU A 109 -3.91 -20.06 6.70
N PRO A 110 -4.00 -20.65 7.91
CA PRO A 110 -5.05 -21.59 8.26
C PRO A 110 -6.44 -20.96 8.13
N ASN A 111 -7.44 -21.74 7.74
CA ASN A 111 -8.78 -21.21 7.46
C ASN A 111 -9.37 -20.44 8.65
N GLU A 112 -9.19 -20.93 9.88
CA GLU A 112 -9.71 -20.32 11.10
C GLU A 112 -9.11 -18.93 11.40
N MET A 113 -8.02 -18.56 10.72
CA MET A 113 -7.33 -17.27 10.86
C MET A 113 -7.65 -16.33 9.69
N ASP A 114 -8.47 -16.75 8.74
CA ASP A 114 -8.74 -16.01 7.50
C ASP A 114 -9.62 -14.79 7.73
N GLY A 115 -10.42 -14.79 8.79
CA GLY A 115 -11.14 -13.58 9.19
C GLY A 115 -12.39 -13.28 8.37
N VAL A 116 -13.02 -14.31 7.79
CA VAL A 116 -14.30 -14.22 7.07
C VAL A 116 -15.41 -14.82 7.94
N PRO A 117 -16.21 -13.97 8.63
CA PRO A 117 -17.24 -14.45 9.54
C PRO A 117 -18.26 -15.37 8.88
N TYR A 118 -18.77 -16.34 9.65
CA TYR A 118 -19.81 -17.29 9.23
C TYR A 118 -19.40 -18.27 8.11
N MET A 119 -18.17 -18.17 7.62
CA MET A 119 -17.56 -19.15 6.72
C MET A 119 -16.36 -19.81 7.38
N THR A 120 -15.40 -19.02 7.82
CA THR A 120 -14.11 -19.53 8.31
C THR A 120 -13.95 -19.43 9.82
N TYR A 121 -14.64 -18.47 10.46
CA TYR A 121 -14.63 -18.31 11.92
C TYR A 121 -15.84 -17.49 12.43
N PRO A 122 -16.12 -17.45 13.76
CA PRO A 122 -17.17 -16.60 14.31
C PRO A 122 -16.76 -15.11 14.35
N PRO A 123 -17.68 -14.16 14.14
CA PRO A 123 -17.34 -12.73 14.22
C PRO A 123 -16.82 -12.32 15.60
N ILE A 124 -15.97 -11.29 15.65
CA ILE A 124 -15.52 -10.66 16.90
C ILE A 124 -16.67 -9.82 17.45
N LYS A 125 -17.28 -10.23 18.56
CA LYS A 125 -18.42 -9.51 19.14
C LYS A 125 -18.01 -8.17 19.75
N PRO A 126 -18.97 -7.25 19.99
CA PRO A 126 -18.73 -6.02 20.73
C PRO A 126 -17.99 -6.26 22.06
N GLY A 127 -16.88 -5.54 22.27
CA GLY A 127 -16.05 -5.62 23.46
C GLY A 127 -15.11 -6.84 23.53
N GLU A 128 -15.25 -7.81 22.62
CA GLU A 128 -14.41 -9.00 22.61
C GLU A 128 -13.09 -8.78 21.85
N THR A 129 -12.14 -9.68 22.10
CA THR A 129 -10.85 -9.73 21.39
C THR A 129 -10.67 -11.10 20.78
N PHE A 130 -10.37 -11.14 19.48
CA PHE A 130 -9.97 -12.36 18.80
C PHE A 130 -8.46 -12.33 18.54
N THR A 131 -7.80 -13.48 18.68
CA THR A 131 -6.35 -13.58 18.49
C THR A 131 -6.04 -14.40 17.25
N TYR A 132 -5.50 -13.76 16.23
CA TYR A 132 -4.99 -14.40 15.03
C TYR A 132 -3.59 -14.95 15.29
N ARG A 133 -3.33 -16.20 14.86
CA ARG A 133 -2.03 -16.87 15.01
C ARG A 133 -1.66 -17.62 13.75
N PHE A 134 -0.65 -17.16 13.03
CA PHE A 134 -0.18 -17.81 11.81
C PHE A 134 1.27 -17.43 11.48
N THR A 135 1.97 -18.33 10.79
CA THR A 135 3.33 -18.10 10.29
C THR A 135 3.29 -17.53 8.88
N LEU A 136 4.06 -16.50 8.61
CA LEU A 136 4.21 -15.95 7.26
C LEU A 136 5.10 -16.85 6.40
N ARG A 137 4.61 -17.26 5.23
CA ARG A 137 5.30 -18.18 4.31
C ARG A 137 5.46 -17.63 2.89
N GLN A 138 5.22 -16.34 2.73
CA GLN A 138 5.29 -15.61 1.47
C GLN A 138 5.85 -14.21 1.74
N SER A 139 6.27 -13.51 0.69
CA SER A 139 6.62 -12.09 0.74
C SER A 139 5.79 -11.29 -0.28
N GLY A 140 5.77 -9.97 -0.17
CA GLY A 140 5.08 -9.09 -1.12
C GLY A 140 4.28 -7.95 -0.48
N THR A 141 3.38 -7.39 -1.28
CA THR A 141 2.49 -6.28 -0.92
C THR A 141 1.08 -6.81 -0.81
N TYR A 142 0.51 -6.72 0.39
CA TYR A 142 -0.84 -7.18 0.72
C TYR A 142 -1.57 -6.08 1.51
N TRP A 143 -2.79 -6.38 1.92
CA TRP A 143 -3.62 -5.49 2.71
C TRP A 143 -4.53 -6.29 3.62
N TYR A 144 -5.16 -5.61 4.55
CA TYR A 144 -6.12 -6.19 5.47
C TYR A 144 -7.32 -5.28 5.60
N HIS A 145 -8.51 -5.85 5.74
CA HIS A 145 -9.75 -5.10 5.80
C HIS A 145 -10.82 -5.85 6.58
N SER A 146 -11.88 -5.15 6.99
CA SER A 146 -13.01 -5.82 7.62
C SER A 146 -13.86 -6.56 6.58
N HIS A 147 -14.10 -7.83 6.85
CA HIS A 147 -15.03 -8.67 6.11
C HIS A 147 -16.43 -8.77 6.79
N SER A 148 -16.72 -7.86 7.73
CA SER A 148 -18.01 -7.76 8.42
C SER A 148 -18.85 -6.64 7.84
N GLY A 149 -20.00 -6.97 7.28
CA GLY A 149 -20.96 -5.99 6.74
C GLY A 149 -20.31 -5.12 5.66
N LEU A 150 -20.45 -3.80 5.81
CA LEU A 150 -19.88 -2.79 4.90
C LEU A 150 -18.83 -1.92 5.60
N GLN A 151 -18.16 -2.48 6.62
CA GLN A 151 -17.24 -1.74 7.47
C GLN A 151 -15.97 -1.27 6.75
N GLU A 152 -15.52 -1.99 5.73
CA GLU A 152 -14.40 -1.58 4.86
C GLU A 152 -14.64 -0.19 4.27
N GLN A 153 -15.82 0.05 3.68
CA GLN A 153 -16.20 1.33 3.10
C GLN A 153 -16.20 2.49 4.13
N ARG A 154 -16.26 2.17 5.44
CA ARG A 154 -16.20 3.16 6.53
C ARG A 154 -14.80 3.43 7.04
N GLY A 155 -13.76 2.77 6.51
CA GLY A 155 -12.36 3.01 6.88
C GLY A 155 -11.63 1.83 7.52
N LEU A 156 -12.25 0.64 7.66
CA LEU A 156 -11.55 -0.55 8.17
C LEU A 156 -10.75 -1.25 7.08
N TYR A 157 -9.64 -0.63 6.68
CA TYR A 157 -8.64 -1.20 5.77
C TYR A 157 -7.24 -0.65 6.08
N GLY A 158 -6.19 -1.41 5.76
CA GLY A 158 -4.80 -0.99 5.92
C GLY A 158 -3.83 -1.86 5.12
N ALA A 159 -2.58 -1.41 5.00
CA ALA A 159 -1.56 -2.13 4.26
C ALA A 159 -0.87 -3.22 5.09
N PHE A 160 -0.56 -4.35 4.46
CA PHE A 160 0.14 -5.48 5.06
C PHE A 160 1.35 -5.85 4.19
N ILE A 161 2.54 -5.53 4.64
CA ILE A 161 3.77 -5.71 3.87
C ILE A 161 4.58 -6.86 4.49
N ILE A 162 5.02 -7.78 3.64
CA ILE A 162 5.91 -8.87 4.07
C ILE A 162 7.21 -8.76 3.29
N GLU A 163 8.29 -8.46 4.00
CA GLU A 163 9.63 -8.43 3.42
C GLU A 163 10.16 -9.85 3.19
N PRO A 164 10.89 -10.09 2.09
CA PRO A 164 11.50 -11.39 1.84
C PRO A 164 12.56 -11.70 2.89
N LYS A 165 12.63 -12.98 3.31
CA LYS A 165 13.61 -13.42 4.31
C LYS A 165 15.05 -13.26 3.82
N VAL A 166 15.28 -13.62 2.56
CA VAL A 166 16.55 -13.38 1.88
C VAL A 166 16.44 -12.06 1.15
N LYS A 167 17.10 -11.08 1.73
CA LYS A 167 17.19 -9.77 1.14
C LYS A 167 18.03 -9.81 -0.15
N SER A 168 17.53 -9.19 -1.21
CA SER A 168 18.25 -9.08 -2.48
C SER A 168 19.15 -7.84 -2.48
N SER A 169 20.03 -7.69 -3.48
CA SER A 169 20.87 -6.49 -3.65
C SER A 169 20.09 -5.15 -3.71
N ASN A 170 18.76 -5.22 -3.81
CA ASN A 170 17.83 -4.10 -3.83
C ASN A 170 17.50 -3.53 -2.42
N ASP A 171 18.24 -3.89 -1.38
CA ASP A 171 18.08 -3.37 -0.02
C ASP A 171 18.41 -1.89 0.16
N LEU A 172 19.00 -1.26 -0.86
CA LEU A 172 19.28 0.18 -0.89
C LEU A 172 18.12 1.00 -1.46
N ILE A 173 17.06 0.33 -1.94
CA ILE A 173 15.86 0.96 -2.50
C ILE A 173 14.99 1.49 -1.37
N GLU A 174 14.59 2.75 -1.49
CA GLU A 174 13.66 3.39 -0.55
C GLU A 174 12.24 2.87 -0.83
N ASP A 175 11.55 2.35 0.19
CA ASP A 175 10.26 1.64 0.03
C ASP A 175 9.09 2.42 0.63
N HIS A 176 8.16 2.85 -0.21
CA HIS A 176 6.99 3.64 0.16
C HIS A 176 5.68 2.91 -0.14
N VAL A 177 4.73 3.03 0.79
CA VAL A 177 3.39 2.43 0.67
C VAL A 177 2.36 3.50 0.38
N VAL A 178 1.54 3.23 -0.64
CA VAL A 178 0.43 4.09 -1.05
C VAL A 178 -0.84 3.26 -1.04
N VAL A 179 -1.78 3.63 -0.18
CA VAL A 179 -3.12 3.08 -0.13
C VAL A 179 -4.08 4.09 -0.76
N LEU A 180 -4.69 3.70 -1.87
CA LEU A 180 -5.75 4.42 -2.56
C LEU A 180 -7.10 3.96 -2.01
N SER A 181 -8.01 4.90 -1.75
CA SER A 181 -9.36 4.59 -1.30
C SER A 181 -10.39 5.58 -1.81
N ASP A 182 -11.65 5.15 -1.83
CA ASP A 182 -12.79 6.00 -2.07
C ASP A 182 -13.49 6.34 -0.74
N TRP A 183 -14.13 7.50 -0.68
CA TRP A 183 -14.85 7.94 0.51
C TRP A 183 -16.23 8.47 0.15
N THR A 184 -17.23 8.08 0.93
CA THR A 184 -18.59 8.63 0.88
C THR A 184 -19.03 9.04 2.26
N ASN A 185 -19.69 10.18 2.35
CA ASN A 185 -20.32 10.69 3.56
C ASN A 185 -21.70 10.05 3.80
N GLU A 186 -22.19 9.24 2.87
CA GLU A 186 -23.41 8.45 3.01
C GLU A 186 -23.13 7.18 3.84
N LEU A 187 -24.10 6.75 4.64
CA LEU A 187 -24.00 5.47 5.34
C LEU A 187 -23.94 4.33 4.30
N PRO A 188 -23.03 3.36 4.43
CA PRO A 188 -22.91 2.25 3.46
C PRO A 188 -24.21 1.49 3.22
N GLU A 189 -25.05 1.34 4.25
CA GLU A 189 -26.35 0.68 4.15
C GLU A 189 -27.31 1.48 3.26
N THR A 190 -27.22 2.81 3.29
CA THR A 190 -27.99 3.69 2.41
C THR A 190 -27.51 3.59 0.97
N VAL A 191 -26.18 3.50 0.77
CA VAL A 191 -25.59 3.24 -0.55
C VAL A 191 -26.10 1.92 -1.10
N MET A 192 -25.93 0.84 -0.35
CA MET A 192 -26.36 -0.50 -0.73
C MET A 192 -27.86 -0.59 -1.01
N HIS A 193 -28.68 0.07 -0.19
CA HIS A 193 -30.13 0.11 -0.40
C HIS A 193 -30.51 0.90 -1.66
N THR A 194 -29.80 1.97 -1.98
CA THR A 194 -30.00 2.73 -3.23
C THR A 194 -29.63 1.91 -4.45
N LEU A 195 -28.49 1.21 -4.40
CA LEU A 195 -28.04 0.28 -5.46
C LEU A 195 -29.06 -0.85 -5.68
N LYS A 196 -29.54 -1.49 -4.61
CA LYS A 196 -30.54 -2.56 -4.70
C LYS A 196 -31.88 -2.12 -5.28
N ARG A 197 -32.23 -0.83 -5.17
CA ARG A 197 -33.45 -0.27 -5.78
C ARG A 197 -33.29 0.01 -7.28
N GLY A 198 -32.07 0.01 -7.82
CA GLY A 198 -31.80 0.40 -9.20
C GLY A 198 -32.15 1.87 -9.47
N SER A 199 -31.90 2.75 -8.50
CA SER A 199 -32.20 4.17 -8.64
C SER A 199 -31.12 4.88 -9.48
N ASP A 200 -31.54 5.78 -10.36
CA ASP A 200 -30.64 6.66 -11.12
C ASP A 200 -29.94 7.74 -10.27
N TRP A 201 -30.16 7.74 -8.94
CA TRP A 201 -29.63 8.76 -8.02
C TRP A 201 -28.14 9.01 -8.20
N TYR A 202 -27.31 7.96 -8.25
CA TYR A 202 -25.86 8.13 -8.39
C TYR A 202 -25.46 8.63 -9.77
N SER A 203 -26.16 8.22 -10.82
CA SER A 203 -25.96 8.76 -12.18
C SER A 203 -26.29 10.25 -12.25
N ILE A 204 -27.33 10.69 -11.53
CA ILE A 204 -27.69 12.11 -11.41
C ILE A 204 -26.64 12.86 -10.58
N LYS A 205 -26.22 12.32 -9.43
CA LYS A 205 -25.19 12.93 -8.55
C LYS A 205 -23.86 13.12 -9.28
N LYS A 206 -23.44 12.14 -10.10
CA LYS A 206 -22.25 12.22 -10.97
C LYS A 206 -22.44 13.07 -12.23
N ARG A 207 -23.66 13.50 -12.53
CA ARG A 207 -24.02 14.17 -13.79
C ARG A 207 -23.75 13.31 -15.04
N SER A 208 -23.77 11.98 -14.89
CA SER A 208 -23.66 11.00 -15.99
C SER A 208 -25.03 10.53 -16.50
N ALA A 209 -26.12 10.93 -15.84
CA ALA A 209 -27.48 10.64 -16.30
C ALA A 209 -27.74 11.24 -17.70
N GLN A 210 -28.26 10.41 -18.60
CA GLN A 210 -28.56 10.85 -19.97
C GLN A 210 -29.70 11.86 -19.97
N SER A 211 -29.47 13.00 -20.65
CA SER A 211 -30.44 14.09 -20.68
C SER A 211 -31.40 13.98 -21.87
N ILE A 212 -32.69 14.22 -21.62
CA ILE A 212 -33.72 14.29 -22.66
C ILE A 212 -33.38 15.40 -23.67
N LEU A 213 -32.93 16.57 -23.18
CA LEU A 213 -32.52 17.69 -24.03
C LEU A 213 -31.33 17.32 -24.92
N GLY A 214 -30.35 16.58 -24.40
CA GLY A 214 -29.24 16.06 -25.20
C GLY A 214 -29.73 15.09 -26.27
N ALA A 215 -30.67 14.20 -25.94
CA ALA A 215 -31.27 13.28 -26.91
C ALA A 215 -32.06 14.02 -28.02
N ILE A 216 -32.75 15.11 -27.69
CA ILE A 216 -33.43 15.98 -28.68
C ILE A 216 -32.40 16.61 -29.62
N ASN A 217 -31.36 17.25 -29.07
CA ASN A 217 -30.34 17.95 -29.87
C ASN A 217 -29.57 17.00 -30.80
N SER A 218 -29.35 15.76 -30.37
CA SER A 218 -28.67 14.73 -31.17
C SER A 218 -29.62 13.93 -32.09
N SER A 219 -30.92 14.27 -32.16
CA SER A 219 -31.93 13.52 -32.93
C SER A 219 -32.07 12.04 -32.52
N MET A 220 -31.75 11.69 -31.27
CA MET A 220 -31.76 10.31 -30.73
C MET A 220 -32.93 10.06 -29.76
N LEU A 221 -34.01 10.83 -29.87
CA LEU A 221 -35.16 10.73 -28.96
C LEU A 221 -35.78 9.32 -28.92
N GLY A 222 -35.85 8.63 -30.06
CA GLY A 222 -36.38 7.27 -30.15
C GLY A 222 -35.55 6.25 -29.38
N ASP A 223 -34.22 6.38 -29.40
CA ASP A 223 -33.32 5.46 -28.69
C ASP A 223 -33.35 5.69 -27.18
N TYR A 224 -33.53 6.95 -26.75
CA TYR A 224 -33.79 7.27 -25.35
C TYR A 224 -35.01 6.51 -24.81
N PHE A 225 -36.16 6.57 -25.50
CA PHE A 225 -37.38 5.87 -25.07
C PHE A 225 -37.25 4.34 -25.14
N LYS A 226 -36.59 3.79 -26.16
CA LYS A 226 -36.33 2.33 -26.24
C LYS A 226 -35.50 1.84 -25.05
N ARG A 227 -34.49 2.61 -24.64
CA ARG A 227 -33.67 2.29 -23.47
C ARG A 227 -34.47 2.36 -22.18
N GLU A 228 -35.24 3.44 -21.96
CA GLU A 228 -36.10 3.56 -20.77
C GLU A 228 -37.08 2.39 -20.66
N LEU A 229 -37.64 1.95 -21.78
CA LEU A 229 -38.50 0.77 -21.83
C LEU A 229 -37.75 -0.53 -21.49
N SER A 230 -36.46 -0.61 -21.84
CA SER A 230 -35.59 -1.76 -21.55
C SER A 230 -35.19 -1.86 -20.08
N ARG A 231 -35.37 -0.78 -19.28
CA ARG A 231 -35.03 -0.71 -17.85
C ARG A 231 -33.59 -1.12 -17.52
N MET A 232 -32.70 -1.02 -18.50
CA MET A 232 -31.27 -1.22 -18.29
C MET A 232 -30.62 0.15 -18.08
N PRO A 233 -29.93 0.37 -16.94
CA PRO A 233 -29.19 1.60 -16.74
C PRO A 233 -28.11 1.75 -17.80
N ALA A 234 -27.71 2.99 -18.07
CA ALA A 234 -26.57 3.25 -18.94
C ALA A 234 -25.31 2.61 -18.36
N MET A 235 -24.41 2.15 -19.23
CA MET A 235 -23.10 1.66 -18.81
C MET A 235 -22.36 2.79 -18.07
N ASP A 236 -21.93 2.52 -16.85
CA ASP A 236 -21.14 3.43 -16.03
C ASP A 236 -19.92 2.68 -15.49
N ILE A 237 -18.84 3.40 -15.20
CA ILE A 237 -17.57 2.82 -14.72
C ILE A 237 -17.64 2.57 -13.21
N SER A 238 -18.48 3.32 -12.48
CA SER A 238 -18.71 3.12 -11.05
C SER A 238 -20.20 3.31 -10.75
N ASP A 239 -20.80 2.43 -9.96
CA ASP A 239 -22.23 2.54 -9.63
C ASP A 239 -22.52 3.57 -8.54
N VAL A 240 -21.49 4.01 -7.80
CA VAL A 240 -21.61 4.90 -6.64
C VAL A 240 -21.00 6.27 -6.92
N ALA A 241 -21.61 7.33 -6.39
CA ALA A 241 -21.05 8.67 -6.43
C ALA A 241 -20.32 8.98 -5.12
N TYR A 242 -19.01 8.75 -5.10
CA TYR A 242 -18.13 9.06 -3.99
C TYR A 242 -17.91 10.57 -3.83
N ASP A 243 -17.66 11.00 -2.60
CA ASP A 243 -17.46 12.40 -2.26
C ASP A 243 -15.96 12.78 -2.34
N SER A 244 -15.05 11.86 -1.99
CA SER A 244 -13.59 12.08 -2.13
C SER A 244 -12.87 10.79 -2.51
N PHE A 245 -11.67 10.95 -3.07
CA PHE A 245 -10.72 9.89 -3.35
C PHE A 245 -9.43 10.21 -2.61
N LEU A 246 -8.96 9.26 -1.80
CA LEU A 246 -7.90 9.48 -0.84
C LEU A 246 -6.64 8.69 -1.20
N ILE A 247 -5.50 9.30 -0.94
CA ILE A 247 -4.17 8.70 -0.98
C ILE A 247 -3.62 8.77 0.44
N ASN A 248 -3.41 7.60 1.06
CA ASN A 248 -2.99 7.48 2.46
C ASN A 248 -3.87 8.30 3.43
N GLY A 249 -5.18 8.40 3.14
CA GLY A 249 -6.16 9.08 4.00
C GLY A 249 -6.23 10.60 3.81
N SER A 250 -5.69 11.11 2.72
CA SER A 250 -5.70 12.55 2.36
C SER A 250 -5.90 12.73 0.86
N ASP A 251 -6.44 13.86 0.41
CA ASP A 251 -6.62 14.13 -1.04
C ASP A 251 -5.26 14.20 -1.78
N THR A 252 -4.21 14.63 -1.07
CA THR A 252 -2.84 14.69 -1.59
C THR A 252 -1.87 14.22 -0.53
N THR A 253 -0.92 13.37 -0.92
CA THR A 253 0.17 12.93 -0.03
C THR A 253 1.52 13.37 -0.58
N THR A 254 2.47 13.68 0.32
CA THR A 254 3.86 13.95 -0.05
C THR A 254 4.73 12.92 0.64
N LEU A 255 5.53 12.21 -0.15
CA LEU A 255 6.49 11.22 0.35
C LEU A 255 7.86 11.89 0.41
N PRO A 256 8.53 11.91 1.58
CA PRO A 256 9.92 12.32 1.63
C PRO A 256 10.75 11.29 0.87
N ILE A 257 11.54 11.74 -0.09
CA ILE A 257 12.37 10.88 -0.95
C ILE A 257 13.79 11.42 -0.87
N GLU A 258 14.77 10.54 -0.67
CA GLU A 258 16.18 10.92 -0.78
C GLU A 258 16.60 11.05 -2.25
N ASP A 259 17.34 12.14 -2.56
CA ASP A 259 17.83 12.38 -3.91
C ASP A 259 18.73 11.23 -4.41
N ASN A 260 18.57 10.89 -5.69
CA ASN A 260 19.34 9.87 -6.41
C ASN A 260 19.21 8.43 -5.87
N ARG A 261 18.15 8.11 -5.11
CA ARG A 261 17.81 6.72 -4.79
C ARG A 261 16.77 6.16 -5.74
N GLU A 262 16.90 4.87 -6.03
CA GLU A 262 15.81 4.10 -6.62
C GLU A 262 14.72 3.91 -5.56
N ILE A 263 13.46 4.00 -5.98
CA ILE A 263 12.30 3.98 -5.10
C ILE A 263 11.40 2.82 -5.50
N ARG A 264 10.95 2.07 -4.51
CA ARG A 264 9.86 1.11 -4.64
C ARG A 264 8.58 1.76 -4.14
N LEU A 265 7.57 1.81 -4.99
CA LEU A 265 6.24 2.26 -4.63
C LEU A 265 5.29 1.07 -4.60
N ARG A 266 4.68 0.81 -3.44
CA ARG A 266 3.70 -0.24 -3.22
C ARG A 266 2.31 0.36 -3.25
N ILE A 267 1.64 0.24 -4.38
CA ILE A 267 0.30 0.81 -4.59
C ILE A 267 -0.75 -0.26 -4.27
N ILE A 268 -1.65 0.05 -3.35
CA ILE A 268 -2.77 -0.80 -2.93
C ILE A 268 -4.06 -0.04 -3.22
N ASN A 269 -4.99 -0.67 -3.92
CA ASN A 269 -6.36 -0.16 -4.05
C ASN A 269 -7.23 -0.81 -2.98
N GLY A 270 -7.49 -0.08 -1.88
CA GLY A 270 -8.39 -0.48 -0.79
C GLY A 270 -9.75 0.23 -0.87
N SER A 271 -10.20 0.55 -2.09
CA SER A 271 -11.48 1.21 -2.33
C SER A 271 -12.62 0.21 -2.48
N ALA A 272 -13.85 0.63 -2.17
CA ALA A 272 -15.00 -0.27 -2.17
C ALA A 272 -15.48 -0.62 -3.59
N SER A 273 -15.42 0.33 -4.54
CA SER A 273 -15.84 0.06 -5.92
C SER A 273 -15.18 0.96 -6.97
N THR A 274 -14.02 1.54 -6.66
CA THR A 274 -13.33 2.50 -7.53
C THR A 274 -12.15 1.86 -8.26
N PHE A 275 -12.08 2.11 -9.57
CA PHE A 275 -10.90 1.81 -10.38
C PHE A 275 -10.02 3.06 -10.51
N PHE A 276 -8.75 2.94 -10.14
CA PHE A 276 -7.78 4.03 -10.27
C PHE A 276 -6.87 3.83 -11.48
N TYR A 277 -6.75 4.88 -12.29
CA TYR A 277 -5.71 4.99 -13.30
C TYR A 277 -4.54 5.75 -12.70
N THR A 278 -3.36 5.13 -12.67
CA THR A 278 -2.16 5.74 -12.09
C THR A 278 -1.26 6.25 -13.21
N GLU A 279 -0.81 7.49 -13.07
CA GLU A 279 0.12 8.14 -13.99
C GLU A 279 1.36 8.56 -13.23
N TYR A 280 2.51 8.50 -13.90
CA TYR A 280 3.80 8.84 -13.32
C TYR A 280 4.57 9.75 -14.27
N SER A 281 5.06 10.88 -13.76
CA SER A 281 5.71 11.91 -14.55
C SER A 281 7.21 12.07 -14.27
N ALA A 282 7.75 11.41 -13.23
CA ALA A 282 9.12 11.63 -12.76
C ALA A 282 10.18 10.71 -13.42
N GLY A 283 9.83 9.98 -14.48
CA GLY A 283 10.78 9.23 -15.29
C GLY A 283 10.32 7.83 -15.67
N LYS A 284 11.26 6.88 -15.67
CA LYS A 284 10.96 5.48 -15.98
C LYS A 284 10.31 4.81 -14.77
N MET A 285 9.20 4.12 -15.01
CA MET A 285 8.55 3.25 -14.05
C MET A 285 8.63 1.82 -14.55
N GLN A 286 8.91 0.88 -13.65
CA GLN A 286 8.90 -0.55 -13.93
C GLN A 286 7.96 -1.23 -12.93
N VAL A 287 7.01 -2.00 -13.44
CA VAL A 287 6.18 -2.89 -12.63
C VAL A 287 6.99 -4.15 -12.31
N ILE A 288 7.10 -4.49 -11.03
CA ILE A 288 7.92 -5.61 -10.53
C ILE A 288 7.10 -6.72 -9.85
N SER A 289 5.88 -6.40 -9.42
CA SER A 289 4.93 -7.31 -8.74
C SER A 289 3.52 -6.75 -8.81
#